data_AF-T2M7R9-F1
#
_entry.id   AF-T2M7R9-F1
#
_cell.length_a   1.000
_cell.length_b   1.000
_cell.length_c   1.000
_cell.angle_alpha   90.00
_cell.angle_beta   90.00
_cell.angle_gamma   90.00
#
_symmetry.space_group_name_H-M   'P 1'
#
loop_
_entity.id
_entity.type
_entity.pdbx_description
1 polymer ?
#
loop_
_entity_poly.entity_id
_entity_poly.type
_entity_poly.pdbx_seq_one_letter_code
_entity_poly.pdbx_strand_id
1 'polypeptide(L)'
;MTYILQRHREFTGPTPHSVAILGRLKSKKPAEHLTLERRKIEELRNQSISEAKYDKLKKLKAVWEMKTDQLLEKSCVMRNIDKHFQEEQKALEIRKEKLKLMLEAEEKKYLLELDCKEEIDQQKLMKDKLEFLKKKRESEKQLYVAEKMEKKFREECHDLRTQLSKQTQNKIFADRNEQLLIKAEKLKKEAEIEHYFAEMCKQDIKCKELQEEIKANEKAKLNQSVIETLNMQRQALENQRQEEKKIKQNEADILKKEVNELKAEENLRNKQIKAKILFAKKEQDLLLKLKKESKAKEKDFDFETQNTYDEVLEKQMIEKKKRQQWKEMNCFMNYTEKTHHQKLQNEKIFEEHIIEEVKKQMIKKDERMQKEKDAKKKLMDDVLKTRRIQVDEKQMLLKEKSAQKLVERQEIEKNIEEYKMLNNERLVRAKKENKKYQMDLLHQIEFEKQKKEKDVIEAKKEFQDMQNSDKQYYKKLLVELNKMDSSKLPLTVLPCIHSKNC
;
A
#
# COMPACT_ATOMS: atom_id res chain seq x y z
N MET A 1 -26.11 65.16 -149.92
CA MET A 1 -26.07 66.20 -150.97
C MET A 1 -27.22 65.94 -151.92
N THR A 2 -28.06 66.93 -152.21
CA THR A 2 -29.15 66.81 -153.19
C THR A 2 -29.31 68.17 -153.87
N TYR A 3 -29.03 68.23 -155.17
CA TYR A 3 -29.08 69.45 -155.95
C TYR A 3 -30.53 69.95 -156.09
N ILE A 4 -30.77 71.23 -155.79
CA ILE A 4 -32.01 71.92 -156.15
C ILE A 4 -31.67 72.95 -157.23
N LEU A 5 -31.87 72.54 -158.48
CA LEU A 5 -31.82 73.43 -159.64
C LEU A 5 -32.90 74.52 -159.48
N GLN A 6 -32.48 75.78 -159.46
CA GLN A 6 -33.38 76.92 -159.30
C GLN A 6 -34.13 77.15 -160.61
N ARG A 7 -35.33 76.56 -160.73
CA ARG A 7 -36.17 76.68 -161.92
C ARG A 7 -36.69 78.12 -162.05
N HIS A 8 -36.07 78.89 -162.95
CA HIS A 8 -36.59 80.17 -163.42
C HIS A 8 -38.03 79.99 -163.96
N ARG A 9 -38.85 81.02 -163.80
CA ARG A 9 -40.31 80.93 -164.02
C ARG A 9 -40.74 81.58 -165.33
N GLU A 10 -39.78 81.88 -166.20
CA GLU A 10 -39.91 82.71 -167.40
C GLU A 10 -39.59 81.88 -168.66
N PHE A 11 -40.46 81.96 -169.66
CA PHE A 11 -40.22 81.41 -171.00
C PHE A 11 -40.33 82.52 -172.05
N THR A 12 -39.23 82.80 -172.76
CA THR A 12 -39.15 83.79 -173.85
C THR A 12 -39.70 83.23 -175.17
N GLY A 13 -40.52 84.00 -175.88
CA GLY A 13 -41.04 83.66 -177.20
C GLY A 13 -40.23 84.27 -178.37
N PRO A 14 -40.61 83.98 -179.63
CA PRO A 14 -39.84 84.35 -180.82
C PRO A 14 -39.91 85.84 -181.21
N THR A 15 -40.83 86.63 -180.64
CA THR A 15 -40.78 88.08 -180.72
C THR A 15 -39.98 88.63 -179.53
N PRO A 16 -38.98 89.50 -179.74
CA PRO A 16 -38.28 90.15 -178.63
C PRO A 16 -39.29 90.94 -177.79
N HIS A 17 -39.22 90.78 -176.46
CA HIS A 17 -40.18 91.22 -175.43
C HIS A 17 -41.38 90.30 -175.14
N SER A 18 -41.50 89.11 -175.74
CA SER A 18 -42.50 88.11 -175.30
C SER A 18 -41.97 87.18 -174.20
N VAL A 19 -42.58 87.20 -173.00
CA VAL A 19 -42.22 86.31 -171.87
C VAL A 19 -43.48 85.84 -171.13
N ALA A 20 -43.58 84.55 -170.82
CA ALA A 20 -44.70 83.94 -170.06
C ALA A 20 -44.27 83.39 -168.69
N ILE A 21 -45.16 83.47 -167.69
CA ILE A 21 -44.90 83.07 -166.28
C ILE A 21 -46.02 82.20 -165.70
N LEU A 22 -45.65 81.15 -164.96
CA LEU A 22 -46.59 80.12 -164.45
C LEU A 22 -47.23 80.46 -163.09
N GLY A 23 -48.54 80.19 -162.92
CA GLY A 23 -49.30 80.38 -161.67
C GLY A 23 -48.98 79.39 -160.54
N ARG A 24 -49.66 79.53 -159.38
CA ARG A 24 -49.55 78.62 -158.20
C ARG A 24 -50.92 78.02 -157.82
N LEU A 25 -50.91 76.81 -157.26
CA LEU A 25 -52.08 76.08 -156.76
C LEU A 25 -52.32 76.32 -155.25
N LYS A 26 -53.55 76.04 -154.78
CA LYS A 26 -53.99 76.17 -153.37
C LYS A 26 -53.95 74.83 -152.61
N SER A 27 -53.87 74.87 -151.27
CA SER A 27 -53.67 73.71 -150.39
C SER A 27 -54.96 72.91 -150.08
N LYS A 28 -54.80 71.63 -149.68
CA LYS A 28 -55.89 70.70 -149.32
C LYS A 28 -56.11 70.46 -147.81
N LYS A 29 -55.22 70.94 -146.92
CA LYS A 29 -55.38 70.74 -145.46
C LYS A 29 -56.14 71.91 -144.83
N PRO A 30 -57.12 71.68 -143.93
CA PRO A 30 -57.73 72.75 -143.14
C PRO A 30 -56.70 73.35 -142.19
N ALA A 31 -56.78 74.66 -141.94
CA ALA A 31 -55.75 75.43 -141.24
C ALA A 31 -55.49 74.94 -139.79
N GLU A 32 -56.49 74.36 -139.13
CA GLU A 32 -56.47 74.08 -137.68
C GLU A 32 -56.06 72.65 -137.29
N HIS A 33 -55.71 71.78 -138.23
CA HIS A 33 -55.34 70.38 -137.94
C HIS A 33 -54.22 70.26 -136.89
N LEU A 34 -53.20 71.11 -136.99
CA LEU A 34 -52.08 71.14 -136.04
C LEU A 34 -52.50 71.64 -134.65
N THR A 35 -53.57 72.43 -134.57
CA THR A 35 -54.14 72.94 -133.31
C THR A 35 -54.92 71.85 -132.58
N LEU A 36 -55.71 71.04 -133.31
CA LEU A 36 -56.52 69.98 -132.73
C LEU A 36 -55.68 68.80 -132.20
N GLU A 37 -54.64 68.37 -132.92
CA GLU A 37 -53.75 67.32 -132.42
C GLU A 37 -52.96 67.79 -131.18
N ARG A 38 -52.52 69.05 -131.14
CA ARG A 38 -51.88 69.63 -129.96
C ARG A 38 -52.79 69.60 -128.74
N ARG A 39 -54.06 70.02 -128.88
CA ARG A 39 -55.04 69.95 -127.77
C ARG A 39 -55.21 68.53 -127.24
N LYS A 40 -55.35 67.52 -128.10
CA LYS A 40 -55.48 66.12 -127.68
C LYS A 40 -54.24 65.60 -126.94
N ILE A 41 -53.04 66.00 -127.37
CA ILE A 41 -51.78 65.66 -126.68
C ILE A 41 -51.68 66.39 -125.33
N GLU A 42 -52.09 67.65 -125.27
CA GLU A 42 -52.12 68.44 -124.03
C GLU A 42 -53.15 67.91 -123.02
N GLU A 43 -54.34 67.48 -123.46
CA GLU A 43 -55.37 66.86 -122.62
C GLU A 43 -54.87 65.56 -121.97
N LEU A 44 -54.31 64.63 -122.76
CA LEU A 44 -53.72 63.38 -122.24
C LEU A 44 -52.54 63.66 -121.28
N ARG A 45 -51.70 64.66 -121.59
CA ARG A 45 -50.62 65.11 -120.72
C ARG A 45 -51.16 65.68 -119.41
N ASN A 46 -52.23 66.47 -119.46
CA ASN A 46 -52.85 67.07 -118.28
C ASN A 46 -53.54 66.03 -117.39
N GLN A 47 -54.18 65.01 -117.98
CA GLN A 47 -54.71 63.84 -117.26
C GLN A 47 -53.58 63.06 -116.55
N SER A 48 -52.52 62.68 -117.27
CA SER A 48 -51.38 61.99 -116.65
C SER A 48 -50.69 62.82 -115.55
N ILE A 49 -50.63 64.16 -115.70
CA ILE A 49 -50.15 65.08 -114.65
C ILE A 49 -51.09 65.11 -113.44
N SER A 50 -52.41 65.01 -113.61
CA SER A 50 -53.36 65.00 -112.48
C SER A 50 -53.31 63.68 -111.71
N GLU A 51 -53.23 62.55 -112.41
CA GLU A 51 -53.00 61.22 -111.84
C GLU A 51 -51.68 61.18 -111.07
N ALA A 52 -50.57 61.61 -111.69
CA ALA A 52 -49.26 61.65 -111.05
C ALA A 52 -49.19 62.62 -109.85
N LYS A 53 -50.07 63.63 -109.77
CA LYS A 53 -50.25 64.47 -108.56
C LYS A 53 -51.04 63.72 -107.48
N TYR A 54 -52.14 63.07 -107.85
CA TYR A 54 -52.96 62.28 -106.92
C TYR A 54 -52.16 61.13 -106.28
N ASP A 55 -51.36 60.43 -107.09
CA ASP A 55 -50.49 59.34 -106.63
C ASP A 55 -49.40 59.83 -105.65
N LYS A 56 -48.86 61.03 -105.88
CA LYS A 56 -47.91 61.68 -104.96
C LYS A 56 -48.58 62.05 -103.64
N LEU A 57 -49.80 62.57 -103.66
CA LEU A 57 -50.57 62.87 -102.45
C LEU A 57 -50.91 61.58 -101.67
N LYS A 58 -51.32 60.51 -102.36
CA LYS A 58 -51.61 59.21 -101.75
C LYS A 58 -50.36 58.59 -101.10
N LYS A 59 -49.20 58.66 -101.77
CA LYS A 59 -47.91 58.21 -101.23
C LYS A 59 -47.46 59.05 -100.03
N LEU A 60 -47.63 60.38 -100.09
CA LEU A 60 -47.32 61.28 -98.97
C LEU A 60 -48.20 60.96 -97.75
N LYS A 61 -49.50 60.73 -97.95
CA LYS A 61 -50.42 60.33 -96.89
C LYS A 61 -50.00 59.00 -96.25
N ALA A 62 -49.74 57.95 -97.04
CA ALA A 62 -49.32 56.65 -96.50
C ALA A 62 -47.98 56.73 -95.72
N VAL A 63 -47.02 57.54 -96.19
CA VAL A 63 -45.75 57.78 -95.48
C VAL A 63 -45.96 58.60 -94.19
N TRP A 64 -46.97 59.47 -94.13
CA TRP A 64 -47.36 60.16 -92.90
C TRP A 64 -48.01 59.19 -91.91
N GLU A 65 -48.98 58.38 -92.35
CA GLU A 65 -49.68 57.37 -91.52
C GLU A 65 -48.67 56.37 -90.89
N MET A 66 -47.78 55.77 -91.69
CA MET A 66 -46.75 54.87 -91.15
C MET A 66 -45.78 55.56 -90.16
N LYS A 67 -45.52 56.87 -90.31
CA LYS A 67 -44.67 57.62 -89.37
C LYS A 67 -45.42 57.97 -88.08
N THR A 68 -46.72 58.29 -88.15
CA THR A 68 -47.51 58.51 -86.94
C THR A 68 -47.68 57.21 -86.15
N ASP A 69 -47.92 56.09 -86.83
CA ASP A 69 -48.09 54.79 -86.18
C ASP A 69 -46.79 54.35 -85.46
N GLN A 70 -45.64 54.44 -86.12
CA GLN A 70 -44.34 54.18 -85.48
C GLN A 70 -44.02 55.11 -84.30
N LEU A 71 -44.54 56.34 -84.29
CA LEU A 71 -44.38 57.26 -83.16
C LEU A 71 -45.33 56.91 -82.00
N LEU A 72 -46.54 56.44 -82.31
CA LEU A 72 -47.53 55.97 -81.33
C LEU A 72 -47.06 54.66 -80.68
N GLU A 73 -46.56 53.70 -81.45
CA GLU A 73 -45.94 52.46 -80.96
C GLU A 73 -44.78 52.76 -80.01
N LYS A 74 -43.81 53.56 -80.44
CA LYS A 74 -42.67 53.98 -79.59
C LYS A 74 -43.14 54.68 -78.31
N SER A 75 -44.13 55.56 -78.42
CA SER A 75 -44.72 56.24 -77.26
C SER A 75 -45.45 55.29 -76.31
N CYS A 76 -46.05 54.21 -76.81
CA CYS A 76 -46.70 53.18 -76.01
C CYS A 76 -45.65 52.30 -75.29
N VAL A 77 -44.63 51.85 -76.03
CA VAL A 77 -43.51 51.07 -75.49
C VAL A 77 -42.77 51.85 -74.39
N MET A 78 -42.44 53.12 -74.61
CA MET A 78 -41.81 53.97 -73.59
C MET A 78 -42.67 54.09 -72.34
N ARG A 79 -43.97 54.39 -72.46
CA ARG A 79 -44.88 54.46 -71.29
C ARG A 79 -44.98 53.14 -70.52
N ASN A 80 -44.83 51.99 -71.17
CA ASN A 80 -44.85 50.69 -70.49
C ASN A 80 -43.51 50.39 -69.80
N ILE A 81 -42.39 50.78 -70.41
CA ILE A 81 -41.06 50.77 -69.77
C ILE A 81 -41.06 51.68 -68.53
N ASP A 82 -41.57 52.91 -68.64
CA ASP A 82 -41.66 53.87 -67.54
C ASP A 82 -42.52 53.35 -66.37
N LYS A 83 -43.64 52.66 -66.66
CA LYS A 83 -44.47 52.00 -65.64
C LYS A 83 -43.69 50.91 -64.90
N HIS A 84 -43.04 50.01 -65.63
CA HIS A 84 -42.27 48.93 -65.00
C HIS A 84 -41.09 49.45 -64.17
N PHE A 85 -40.41 50.53 -64.61
CA PHE A 85 -39.43 51.20 -63.77
C PHE A 85 -40.03 51.81 -62.50
N GLN A 86 -41.23 52.40 -62.56
CA GLN A 86 -41.93 52.90 -61.37
C GLN A 86 -42.43 51.78 -60.44
N GLU A 87 -42.78 50.61 -60.99
CA GLU A 87 -43.18 49.42 -60.23
C GLU A 87 -41.96 48.82 -59.48
N GLU A 88 -40.84 48.63 -60.17
CA GLU A 88 -39.57 48.19 -59.58
C GLU A 88 -39.04 49.18 -58.53
N GLN A 89 -39.10 50.50 -58.78
CA GLN A 89 -38.72 51.51 -57.79
C GLN A 89 -39.56 51.39 -56.51
N LYS A 90 -40.88 51.23 -56.61
CA LYS A 90 -41.76 51.04 -55.44
C LYS A 90 -41.43 49.74 -54.70
N ALA A 91 -41.18 48.64 -55.42
CA ALA A 91 -40.78 47.38 -54.82
C ALA A 91 -39.43 47.47 -54.07
N LEU A 92 -38.47 48.23 -54.61
CA LEU A 92 -37.18 48.49 -53.99
C LEU A 92 -37.29 49.36 -52.73
N GLU A 93 -38.10 50.42 -52.72
CA GLU A 93 -38.32 51.23 -51.52
C GLU A 93 -39.00 50.41 -50.40
N ILE A 94 -40.06 49.67 -50.71
CA ILE A 94 -40.73 48.75 -49.74
C ILE A 94 -39.73 47.75 -49.15
N ARG A 95 -38.79 47.23 -49.97
CA ARG A 95 -37.74 46.31 -49.51
C ARG A 95 -36.71 47.01 -48.60
N LYS A 96 -36.34 48.27 -48.88
CA LYS A 96 -35.45 49.08 -48.03
C LYS A 96 -36.10 49.40 -46.69
N GLU A 97 -37.37 49.83 -46.69
CA GLU A 97 -38.13 50.11 -45.48
C GLU A 97 -38.23 48.87 -44.58
N LYS A 98 -38.57 47.71 -45.16
CA LYS A 98 -38.57 46.44 -44.42
C LYS A 98 -37.20 46.09 -43.83
N LEU A 99 -36.11 46.31 -44.57
CA LEU A 99 -34.75 46.09 -44.06
C LEU A 99 -34.42 47.05 -42.91
N LYS A 100 -34.75 48.34 -43.04
CA LYS A 100 -34.55 49.35 -41.99
C LYS A 100 -35.28 48.99 -40.70
N LEU A 101 -36.53 48.54 -40.79
CA LEU A 101 -37.33 48.11 -39.64
C LEU A 101 -36.76 46.86 -38.94
N MET A 102 -36.15 45.94 -39.69
CA MET A 102 -35.48 44.77 -39.08
C MET A 102 -34.19 45.19 -38.35
N LEU A 103 -33.36 46.02 -38.98
CA LEU A 103 -32.12 46.53 -38.38
C LEU A 103 -32.41 47.37 -37.12
N GLU A 104 -33.37 48.28 -37.17
CA GLU A 104 -33.82 49.04 -35.98
C GLU A 104 -34.32 48.13 -34.85
N ALA A 105 -34.92 46.98 -35.16
CA ALA A 105 -35.39 46.02 -34.16
C ALA A 105 -34.26 45.13 -33.61
N GLU A 106 -33.16 44.96 -34.34
CA GLU A 106 -31.93 44.32 -33.88
C GLU A 106 -31.11 45.27 -33.00
N GLU A 107 -30.91 46.52 -33.42
CA GLU A 107 -30.28 47.58 -32.63
C GLU A 107 -30.97 47.74 -31.26
N LYS A 108 -32.31 47.82 -31.24
CA LYS A 108 -33.08 47.94 -29.99
C LYS A 108 -32.92 46.71 -29.07
N LYS A 109 -32.73 45.50 -29.62
CA LYS A 109 -32.41 44.30 -28.81
C LYS A 109 -30.99 44.36 -28.26
N TYR A 110 -30.01 44.75 -29.06
CA TYR A 110 -28.62 44.85 -28.60
C TYR A 110 -28.44 45.93 -27.54
N LEU A 111 -29.14 47.06 -27.64
CA LEU A 111 -29.17 48.08 -26.58
C LEU A 111 -29.75 47.51 -25.27
N LEU A 112 -30.93 46.88 -25.31
CA LEU A 112 -31.51 46.22 -24.12
C LEU A 112 -30.60 45.12 -23.54
N GLU A 113 -29.90 44.37 -24.40
CA GLU A 113 -28.92 43.37 -23.97
C GLU A 113 -27.65 43.97 -23.37
N LEU A 114 -27.29 45.22 -23.66
CA LEU A 114 -26.20 45.95 -23.00
C LEU A 114 -26.68 46.53 -21.67
N ASP A 115 -27.81 47.25 -21.67
CA ASP A 115 -28.46 47.82 -20.48
C ASP A 115 -28.67 46.76 -19.37
N CYS A 116 -29.02 45.52 -19.75
CA CYS A 116 -29.20 44.40 -18.82
C CYS A 116 -27.92 43.65 -18.40
N LYS A 117 -26.74 43.99 -18.93
CA LYS A 117 -25.45 43.33 -18.63
C LYS A 117 -24.42 44.25 -17.96
N GLU A 118 -24.69 45.54 -17.88
CA GLU A 118 -23.73 46.53 -17.35
C GLU A 118 -23.59 46.49 -15.82
N GLU A 119 -22.32 46.38 -15.40
CA GLU A 119 -21.64 46.64 -14.11
C GLU A 119 -22.36 46.50 -12.75
N ILE A 120 -23.60 46.99 -12.61
CA ILE A 120 -24.35 47.11 -11.37
C ILE A 120 -24.36 45.80 -10.58
N ASP A 121 -24.62 44.67 -11.25
CA ASP A 121 -24.69 43.36 -10.60
C ASP A 121 -23.32 42.77 -10.26
N GLN A 122 -22.27 43.12 -11.01
CA GLN A 122 -20.90 42.78 -10.61
C GLN A 122 -20.49 43.56 -9.35
N GLN A 123 -20.84 44.84 -9.27
CA GLN A 123 -20.59 45.66 -8.08
C GLN A 123 -21.38 45.18 -6.85
N LYS A 124 -22.64 44.75 -7.02
CA LYS A 124 -23.41 44.07 -5.96
C LYS A 124 -22.71 42.79 -5.51
N LEU A 125 -22.40 41.88 -6.44
CA LEU A 125 -21.78 40.59 -6.12
C LEU A 125 -20.39 40.73 -5.46
N MET A 126 -19.62 41.78 -5.79
CA MET A 126 -18.40 42.11 -5.06
C MET A 126 -18.67 42.65 -3.64
N LYS A 127 -19.70 43.48 -3.44
CA LYS A 127 -20.12 43.96 -2.11
C LYS A 127 -20.62 42.81 -1.24
N ASP A 128 -21.48 41.93 -1.77
CA ASP A 128 -22.01 40.75 -1.07
C ASP A 128 -20.89 39.79 -0.67
N LYS A 129 -19.92 39.55 -1.56
CA LYS A 129 -18.72 38.75 -1.28
C LYS A 129 -17.82 39.40 -0.23
N LEU A 130 -17.68 40.72 -0.23
CA LEU A 130 -16.92 41.47 0.78
C LEU A 130 -17.63 41.41 2.14
N GLU A 131 -18.95 41.56 2.18
CA GLU A 131 -19.75 41.38 3.38
C GLU A 131 -19.67 39.96 3.93
N PHE A 132 -19.78 38.93 3.08
CA PHE A 132 -19.61 37.54 3.49
C PHE A 132 -18.22 37.29 4.09
N LEU A 133 -17.16 37.79 3.45
CA LEU A 133 -15.78 37.69 3.96
C LEU A 133 -15.53 38.56 5.19
N LYS A 134 -16.32 39.60 5.44
CA LYS A 134 -16.31 40.37 6.69
C LYS A 134 -17.01 39.57 7.80
N LYS A 135 -18.27 39.18 7.59
CA LYS A 135 -19.09 38.36 8.50
C LYS A 135 -18.38 37.08 8.94
N LYS A 136 -17.71 36.38 8.01
CA LYS A 136 -16.89 35.18 8.33
C LYS A 136 -15.70 35.48 9.23
N ARG A 137 -14.93 36.54 8.95
CA ARG A 137 -13.80 36.94 9.82
C ARG A 137 -14.27 37.45 11.18
N GLU A 138 -15.45 38.07 11.25
CA GLU A 138 -16.06 38.52 12.50
C GLU A 138 -16.56 37.33 13.33
N SER A 139 -17.16 36.30 12.73
CA SER A 139 -17.54 35.07 13.45
C SER A 139 -16.33 34.24 13.89
N GLU A 140 -15.30 34.10 13.05
CA GLU A 140 -14.01 33.48 13.43
C GLU A 140 -13.36 34.20 14.62
N LYS A 141 -13.37 35.55 14.61
CA LYS A 141 -12.88 36.37 15.73
C LYS A 141 -13.74 36.20 16.99
N GLN A 142 -15.06 36.14 16.87
CA GLN A 142 -15.98 35.92 18.00
C GLN A 142 -15.76 34.54 18.64
N LEU A 143 -15.60 33.48 17.84
CA LEU A 143 -15.27 32.13 18.32
C LEU A 143 -13.93 32.11 19.07
N TYR A 144 -12.88 32.71 18.51
CA TYR A 144 -11.58 32.82 19.17
C TYR A 144 -11.66 33.58 20.51
N VAL A 145 -12.42 34.68 20.56
CA VAL A 145 -12.65 35.43 21.80
C VAL A 145 -13.44 34.59 22.81
N ALA A 146 -14.49 33.88 22.39
CA ALA A 146 -15.27 32.99 23.25
C ALA A 146 -14.39 31.88 23.86
N GLU A 147 -13.57 31.19 23.05
CA GLU A 147 -12.60 30.21 23.55
C GLU A 147 -11.62 30.80 24.58
N LYS A 148 -11.14 32.03 24.34
CA LYS A 148 -10.19 32.69 25.24
C LYS A 148 -10.83 33.14 26.54
N MET A 149 -12.09 33.59 26.50
CA MET A 149 -12.88 33.89 27.70
C MET A 149 -13.23 32.61 28.47
N GLU A 150 -13.51 31.50 27.78
CA GLU A 150 -13.75 30.21 28.44
C GLU A 150 -12.48 29.64 29.09
N LYS A 151 -11.32 29.75 28.42
CA LYS A 151 -10.01 29.34 28.98
C LYS A 151 -9.67 30.17 30.22
N LYS A 152 -9.84 31.50 30.16
CA LYS A 152 -9.76 32.37 31.35
C LYS A 152 -10.72 31.93 32.45
N PHE A 153 -12.00 31.71 32.15
CA PHE A 153 -12.97 31.25 33.15
C PHE A 153 -12.55 29.92 33.79
N ARG A 154 -12.06 28.95 33.01
CA ARG A 154 -11.57 27.66 33.53
C ARG A 154 -10.34 27.80 34.42
N GLU A 155 -9.46 28.77 34.14
CA GLU A 155 -8.24 29.05 34.89
C GLU A 155 -8.51 29.88 36.16
N GLU A 156 -9.33 30.93 36.05
CA GLU A 156 -9.63 31.92 37.08
C GLU A 156 -10.73 31.45 38.07
N CYS A 157 -11.69 30.61 37.64
CA CYS A 157 -12.80 30.16 38.48
C CYS A 157 -12.37 29.21 39.62
N HIS A 158 -12.46 29.71 40.85
CA HIS A 158 -12.10 28.97 42.07
C HIS A 158 -13.01 27.76 42.32
N ASP A 159 -14.31 27.87 42.03
CA ASP A 159 -15.27 26.78 42.25
C ASP A 159 -15.01 25.60 41.32
N LEU A 160 -14.73 25.86 40.04
CA LEU A 160 -14.34 24.82 39.08
C LEU A 160 -13.03 24.15 39.51
N ARG A 161 -12.03 24.94 39.92
CA ARG A 161 -10.75 24.42 40.44
C ARG A 161 -10.96 23.51 41.66
N THR A 162 -11.88 23.90 42.55
CA THR A 162 -12.26 23.13 43.74
C THR A 162 -13.02 21.85 43.39
N GLN A 163 -13.92 21.87 42.41
CA GLN A 163 -14.61 20.68 41.90
C GLN A 163 -13.63 19.71 41.21
N LEU A 164 -12.72 20.20 40.36
CA LEU A 164 -11.69 19.39 39.70
C LEU A 164 -10.70 18.78 40.71
N SER A 165 -10.37 19.51 41.77
CA SER A 165 -9.58 18.99 42.90
C SER A 165 -10.32 17.83 43.61
N LYS A 166 -11.60 18.01 43.95
CA LYS A 166 -12.44 16.95 44.54
C LYS A 166 -12.59 15.73 43.61
N GLN A 167 -12.78 15.93 42.31
CA GLN A 167 -12.82 14.82 41.34
C GLN A 167 -11.49 14.06 41.27
N THR A 168 -10.36 14.78 41.30
CA THR A 168 -9.02 14.17 41.34
C THR A 168 -8.78 13.40 42.64
N GLN A 169 -9.19 13.96 43.78
CA GLN A 169 -9.14 13.31 45.08
C GLN A 169 -9.98 12.02 45.11
N ASN A 170 -11.19 12.05 44.56
CA ASN A 170 -12.07 10.87 44.48
C ASN A 170 -11.47 9.75 43.63
N LYS A 171 -10.77 10.08 42.52
CA LYS A 171 -10.01 9.10 41.73
C LYS A 171 -8.88 8.48 42.55
N ILE A 172 -8.04 9.29 43.17
CA ILE A 172 -6.94 8.83 44.04
C ILE A 172 -7.46 7.93 45.18
N PHE A 173 -8.66 8.19 45.71
CA PHE A 173 -9.31 7.32 46.71
C PHE A 173 -9.83 6.00 46.12
N ALA A 174 -10.36 5.99 44.89
CA ALA A 174 -10.71 4.75 44.19
C ALA A 174 -9.45 3.91 43.91
N ASP A 175 -8.42 4.49 43.29
CA ASP A 175 -7.14 3.85 43.00
C ASP A 175 -6.50 3.26 44.27
N ARG A 176 -6.56 3.98 45.39
CA ARG A 176 -6.06 3.53 46.69
C ARG A 176 -6.88 2.37 47.27
N ASN A 177 -8.20 2.35 47.08
CA ASN A 177 -9.04 1.26 47.52
C ASN A 177 -8.76 -0.02 46.71
N GLU A 178 -8.56 0.09 45.40
CA GLU A 178 -8.11 -1.04 44.56
C GLU A 178 -6.75 -1.58 45.00
N GLN A 179 -5.77 -0.70 45.27
CA GLN A 179 -4.47 -1.11 45.83
C GLN A 179 -4.59 -1.84 47.17
N LEU A 180 -5.51 -1.42 48.05
CA LEU A 180 -5.77 -2.09 49.33
C LEU A 180 -6.42 -3.47 49.15
N LEU A 181 -7.36 -3.61 48.21
CA LEU A 181 -7.97 -4.91 47.86
C LEU A 181 -6.92 -5.87 47.30
N ILE A 182 -6.09 -5.42 46.34
CA ILE A 182 -4.99 -6.20 45.77
C ILE A 182 -3.99 -6.62 46.86
N LYS A 183 -3.68 -5.74 47.81
CA LYS A 183 -2.82 -6.09 48.96
C LYS A 183 -3.46 -7.12 49.88
N ALA A 184 -4.75 -7.01 50.17
CA ALA A 184 -5.48 -7.97 50.99
C ALA A 184 -5.56 -9.36 50.33
N GLU A 185 -5.73 -9.43 49.01
CA GLU A 185 -5.66 -10.69 48.27
C GLU A 185 -4.26 -11.33 48.29
N LYS A 186 -3.20 -10.52 48.16
CA LYS A 186 -1.82 -11.03 48.26
C LYS A 186 -1.55 -11.63 49.63
N LEU A 187 -1.89 -10.92 50.70
CA LEU A 187 -1.73 -11.42 52.07
C LEU A 187 -2.51 -12.71 52.34
N LYS A 188 -3.70 -12.89 51.73
CA LYS A 188 -4.43 -14.18 51.79
C LYS A 188 -3.66 -15.30 51.10
N LYS A 189 -3.22 -15.07 49.85
CA LYS A 189 -2.46 -16.06 49.06
C LYS A 189 -1.12 -16.40 49.72
N GLU A 190 -0.45 -15.42 50.32
CA GLU A 190 0.77 -15.60 51.11
C GLU A 190 0.51 -16.47 52.35
N ALA A 191 -0.56 -16.21 53.12
CA ALA A 191 -0.95 -17.03 54.26
C ALA A 191 -1.42 -18.46 53.88
N GLU A 192 -2.11 -18.63 52.74
CA GLU A 192 -2.48 -19.94 52.18
C GLU A 192 -1.23 -20.77 51.82
N ILE A 193 -0.22 -20.12 51.23
CA ILE A 193 1.08 -20.73 50.89
C ILE A 193 1.87 -21.10 52.15
N GLU A 194 1.94 -20.19 53.15
CA GLU A 194 2.58 -20.47 54.44
C GLU A 194 1.91 -21.63 55.19
N HIS A 195 0.57 -21.70 55.18
CA HIS A 195 -0.17 -22.82 55.77
C HIS A 195 0.19 -24.15 55.09
N TYR A 196 0.17 -24.18 53.76
CA TYR A 196 0.52 -25.38 52.98
C TYR A 196 1.95 -25.85 53.26
N PHE A 197 2.94 -24.95 53.28
CA PHE A 197 4.31 -25.31 53.66
C PHE A 197 4.42 -25.79 55.12
N ALA A 198 3.69 -25.16 56.06
CA ALA A 198 3.67 -25.61 57.45
C ALA A 198 3.03 -27.00 57.61
N GLU A 199 2.05 -27.37 56.79
CA GLU A 199 1.51 -28.74 56.74
C GLU A 199 2.50 -29.74 56.17
N MET A 200 3.17 -29.41 55.05
CA MET A 200 4.23 -30.25 54.49
C MET A 200 5.38 -30.48 55.48
N CYS A 201 5.83 -29.44 56.18
CA CYS A 201 6.86 -29.59 57.22
C CYS A 201 6.40 -30.47 58.40
N LYS A 202 5.13 -30.40 58.81
CA LYS A 202 4.57 -31.31 59.84
C LYS A 202 4.52 -32.76 59.36
N GLN A 203 4.26 -33.00 58.07
CA GLN A 203 4.33 -34.35 57.49
C GLN A 203 5.76 -34.87 57.44
N ASP A 204 6.71 -34.05 56.99
CA ASP A 204 8.15 -34.38 56.96
C ASP A 204 8.72 -34.71 58.35
N ILE A 205 8.29 -34.00 59.39
CA ILE A 205 8.68 -34.29 60.79
C ILE A 205 8.14 -35.67 61.20
N LYS A 206 6.84 -35.94 61.01
CA LYS A 206 6.25 -37.26 61.32
C LYS A 206 6.89 -38.41 60.56
N CYS A 207 7.24 -38.19 59.30
CA CYS A 207 7.96 -39.18 58.49
C CYS A 207 9.38 -39.46 59.03
N LYS A 208 10.05 -38.48 59.63
CA LYS A 208 11.35 -38.66 60.29
C LYS A 208 11.20 -39.35 61.64
N GLU A 209 10.23 -38.94 62.46
CA GLU A 209 9.87 -39.58 63.73
C GLU A 209 9.61 -41.09 63.53
N LEU A 210 8.72 -41.46 62.60
CA LEU A 210 8.43 -42.86 62.26
C LEU A 210 9.68 -43.63 61.76
N GLN A 211 10.55 -42.98 60.98
CA GLN A 211 11.81 -43.62 60.57
C GLN A 211 12.79 -43.81 61.73
N GLU A 212 12.82 -42.91 62.70
CA GLU A 212 13.66 -43.04 63.90
C GLU A 212 13.10 -44.10 64.86
N GLU A 213 11.78 -44.19 65.02
CA GLU A 213 11.12 -45.29 65.72
C GLU A 213 11.42 -46.64 65.07
N ILE A 214 11.34 -46.76 63.74
CA ILE A 214 11.69 -48.00 63.02
C ILE A 214 13.17 -48.37 63.29
N LYS A 215 14.09 -47.44 63.10
CA LYS A 215 15.54 -47.65 63.35
C LYS A 215 15.85 -47.98 64.81
N ALA A 216 15.10 -47.41 65.76
CA ALA A 216 15.23 -47.71 67.18
C ALA A 216 14.71 -49.12 67.50
N ASN A 217 13.58 -49.52 66.94
CA ASN A 217 13.02 -50.87 67.07
C ASN A 217 13.91 -51.95 66.40
N GLU A 218 14.53 -51.65 65.26
CA GLU A 218 15.51 -52.52 64.61
C GLU A 218 16.75 -52.70 65.48
N LYS A 219 17.31 -51.61 66.02
CA LYS A 219 18.43 -51.67 66.99
C LYS A 219 18.05 -52.45 68.26
N ALA A 220 16.82 -52.28 68.77
CA ALA A 220 16.34 -53.03 69.93
C ALA A 220 16.28 -54.54 69.66
N LYS A 221 15.76 -54.95 68.49
CA LYS A 221 15.73 -56.36 68.06
C LYS A 221 17.13 -56.96 67.86
N LEU A 222 18.05 -56.20 67.27
CA LEU A 222 19.46 -56.61 67.13
C LEU A 222 20.14 -56.76 68.50
N ASN A 223 19.90 -55.83 69.43
CA ASN A 223 20.43 -55.93 70.79
C ASN A 223 19.83 -57.14 71.53
N GLN A 224 18.55 -57.46 71.32
CA GLN A 224 17.90 -58.64 71.88
C GLN A 224 18.55 -59.94 71.37
N SER A 225 18.75 -60.12 70.06
CA SER A 225 19.38 -61.34 69.53
C SER A 225 20.86 -61.47 69.91
N VAL A 226 21.57 -60.35 70.09
CA VAL A 226 22.92 -60.33 70.70
C VAL A 226 22.88 -60.78 72.16
N ILE A 227 21.91 -60.33 72.96
CA ILE A 227 21.73 -60.77 74.35
C ILE A 227 21.34 -62.26 74.42
N GLU A 228 20.49 -62.75 73.52
CA GLU A 228 20.11 -64.17 73.43
C GLU A 228 21.31 -65.06 73.09
N THR A 229 22.08 -64.70 72.06
CA THR A 229 23.29 -65.45 71.66
C THR A 229 24.38 -65.43 72.75
N LEU A 230 24.59 -64.30 73.43
CA LEU A 230 25.49 -64.22 74.60
C LEU A 230 24.99 -65.08 75.78
N ASN A 231 23.67 -65.15 76.02
CA ASN A 231 23.11 -66.02 77.04
C ASN A 231 23.30 -67.51 76.70
N MET A 232 23.12 -67.91 75.43
CA MET A 232 23.40 -69.27 74.96
C MET A 232 24.88 -69.63 75.13
N GLN A 233 25.80 -68.72 74.78
CA GLN A 233 27.24 -68.91 75.01
C GLN A 233 27.57 -69.06 76.51
N ARG A 234 26.96 -68.23 77.37
CA ARG A 234 27.14 -68.32 78.83
C ARG A 234 26.61 -69.64 79.40
N GLN A 235 25.47 -70.14 78.91
CA GLN A 235 24.93 -71.45 79.30
C GLN A 235 25.85 -72.59 78.84
N ALA A 236 26.35 -72.54 77.60
CA ALA A 236 27.31 -73.53 77.10
C ALA A 236 28.60 -73.57 77.94
N LEU A 237 29.15 -72.41 78.31
CA LEU A 237 30.33 -72.30 79.18
C LEU A 237 30.08 -72.82 80.60
N GLU A 238 28.92 -72.58 81.22
CA GLU A 238 28.64 -73.12 82.55
C GLU A 238 28.29 -74.62 82.51
N ASN A 239 27.73 -75.13 81.41
CA ASN A 239 27.58 -76.57 81.19
C ASN A 239 28.96 -77.24 81.09
N GLN A 240 29.88 -76.70 80.29
CA GLN A 240 31.27 -77.17 80.20
C GLN A 240 31.97 -77.15 81.57
N ARG A 241 31.79 -76.09 82.36
CA ARG A 241 32.31 -76.04 83.75
C ARG A 241 31.69 -77.08 84.67
N GLN A 242 30.42 -77.43 84.49
CA GLN A 242 29.77 -78.50 85.26
C GLN A 242 30.28 -79.88 84.83
N GLU A 243 30.55 -80.09 83.54
CA GLU A 243 31.18 -81.30 83.02
C GLU A 243 32.61 -81.44 83.52
N GLU A 244 33.43 -80.38 83.47
CA GLU A 244 34.76 -80.34 84.11
C GLU A 244 34.70 -80.67 85.61
N LYS A 245 33.74 -80.11 86.36
CA LYS A 245 33.57 -80.40 87.80
C LYS A 245 33.25 -81.89 88.02
N LYS A 246 32.38 -82.48 87.20
CA LYS A 246 32.06 -83.93 87.26
C LYS A 246 33.26 -84.80 86.90
N ILE A 247 34.03 -84.43 85.86
CA ILE A 247 35.26 -85.13 85.46
C ILE A 247 36.26 -85.10 86.62
N LYS A 248 36.54 -83.93 87.19
CA LYS A 248 37.46 -83.75 88.35
C LYS A 248 37.00 -84.51 89.60
N GLN A 249 35.68 -84.64 89.81
CA GLN A 249 35.12 -85.48 90.88
C GLN A 249 35.34 -86.98 90.61
N ASN A 250 35.05 -87.45 89.39
CA ASN A 250 35.27 -88.83 88.99
C ASN A 250 36.76 -89.22 89.07
N GLU A 251 37.67 -88.36 88.59
CA GLU A 251 39.12 -88.51 88.71
C GLU A 251 39.54 -88.62 90.18
N ALA A 252 39.06 -87.74 91.05
CA ALA A 252 39.36 -87.77 92.48
C ALA A 252 38.82 -89.04 93.17
N ASP A 253 37.68 -89.58 92.73
CA ASP A 253 37.11 -90.83 93.26
C ASP A 253 37.78 -92.10 92.69
N ILE A 254 38.33 -92.05 91.47
CA ILE A 254 39.22 -93.09 90.93
C ILE A 254 40.53 -93.10 91.73
N LEU A 255 41.18 -91.96 91.90
CA LEU A 255 42.42 -91.84 92.70
C LEU A 255 42.23 -92.31 94.15
N LYS A 256 41.07 -92.09 94.77
CA LYS A 256 40.74 -92.66 96.10
C LYS A 256 40.65 -94.19 96.07
N LYS A 257 40.11 -94.79 95.02
CA LYS A 257 40.05 -96.25 94.86
C LYS A 257 41.45 -96.83 94.68
N GLU A 258 42.23 -96.29 93.74
CA GLU A 258 43.62 -96.69 93.50
C GLU A 258 44.47 -96.58 94.78
N VAL A 259 44.37 -95.48 95.53
CA VAL A 259 45.09 -95.32 96.82
C VAL A 259 44.60 -96.31 97.88
N ASN A 260 43.33 -96.69 97.89
CA ASN A 260 42.80 -97.70 98.82
C ASN A 260 43.19 -99.12 98.42
N GLU A 261 43.26 -99.42 97.11
CA GLU A 261 43.73 -100.69 96.56
C GLU A 261 45.23 -100.87 96.79
N LEU A 262 46.04 -99.83 96.54
CA LEU A 262 47.47 -99.80 96.90
C LEU A 262 47.69 -99.99 98.40
N LYS A 263 46.88 -99.37 99.27
CA LYS A 263 46.93 -99.62 100.72
C LYS A 263 46.48 -101.05 101.07
N ALA A 264 45.52 -101.63 100.36
CA ALA A 264 45.10 -103.01 100.57
C ALA A 264 46.21 -103.99 100.19
N GLU A 265 46.86 -103.77 99.03
CA GLU A 265 48.07 -104.47 98.59
C GLU A 265 49.22 -104.33 99.59
N GLU A 266 49.54 -103.11 100.04
CA GLU A 266 50.61 -102.85 100.99
C GLU A 266 50.34 -103.57 102.32
N ASN A 267 49.10 -103.55 102.81
CA ASN A 267 48.68 -104.33 103.97
C ASN A 267 48.79 -105.84 103.73
N LEU A 268 48.53 -106.33 102.52
CA LEU A 268 48.70 -107.74 102.13
C LEU A 268 50.19 -108.12 102.10
N ARG A 269 51.05 -107.31 101.47
CA ARG A 269 52.51 -107.47 101.46
C ARG A 269 53.07 -107.43 102.89
N ASN A 270 52.64 -106.49 103.72
CA ASN A 270 53.05 -106.39 105.13
C ASN A 270 52.58 -107.59 105.98
N LYS A 271 51.38 -108.14 105.72
CA LYS A 271 50.93 -109.42 106.31
C LYS A 271 51.81 -110.59 105.85
N GLN A 272 52.12 -110.70 104.56
CA GLN A 272 53.00 -111.73 104.01
C GLN A 272 54.43 -111.63 104.57
N ILE A 273 54.98 -110.43 104.72
CA ILE A 273 56.31 -110.20 105.32
C ILE A 273 56.31 -110.63 106.80
N LYS A 274 55.31 -110.23 107.58
CA LYS A 274 55.16 -110.67 108.98
C LYS A 274 55.01 -112.18 109.10
N ALA A 275 54.26 -112.82 108.18
CA ALA A 275 54.15 -114.28 108.11
C ALA A 275 55.49 -114.96 107.79
N LYS A 276 56.26 -114.44 106.81
CA LYS A 276 57.61 -114.94 106.47
C LYS A 276 58.60 -114.80 107.63
N ILE A 277 58.56 -113.71 108.38
CA ILE A 277 59.40 -113.51 109.57
C ILE A 277 59.02 -114.50 110.69
N LEU A 278 57.72 -114.75 110.90
CA LEU A 278 57.23 -115.77 111.84
C LEU A 278 57.56 -117.20 111.40
N PHE A 279 57.66 -117.46 110.10
CA PHE A 279 58.03 -118.76 109.53
C PHE A 279 59.53 -119.02 109.73
N ALA A 280 60.39 -118.09 109.31
CA ALA A 280 61.85 -118.19 109.47
C ALA A 280 62.28 -118.37 110.94
N LYS A 281 61.58 -117.72 111.89
CA LYS A 281 61.83 -117.90 113.33
C LYS A 281 61.44 -119.29 113.88
N LYS A 282 60.60 -120.06 113.18
CA LYS A 282 60.28 -121.46 113.54
C LYS A 282 61.16 -122.48 112.80
N GLU A 283 61.59 -122.13 111.59
CA GLU A 283 62.45 -122.96 110.73
C GLU A 283 63.82 -123.22 111.38
N GLN A 284 64.37 -122.22 112.08
CA GLN A 284 65.65 -122.35 112.79
C GLN A 284 65.62 -123.31 114.00
N ASP A 285 64.49 -123.43 114.70
CA ASP A 285 64.33 -124.35 115.85
C ASP A 285 63.97 -125.79 115.45
N LEU A 286 63.46 -126.02 114.23
CA LEU A 286 62.99 -127.34 113.79
C LEU A 286 64.12 -128.22 113.19
N LEU A 287 65.13 -127.59 112.58
CA LEU A 287 66.21 -128.27 111.84
C LEU A 287 67.10 -129.23 112.66
N LEU A 288 66.97 -129.24 114.00
CA LEU A 288 67.72 -130.11 114.91
C LEU A 288 66.96 -131.37 115.37
N LYS A 289 65.70 -131.57 115.01
CA LYS A 289 64.88 -132.71 115.48
C LYS A 289 64.28 -133.56 114.36
N LEU A 290 65.10 -134.49 113.87
CA LEU A 290 64.78 -135.56 112.91
C LEU A 290 64.47 -135.03 111.49
N LYS A 291 65.02 -135.57 110.39
CA LYS A 291 65.92 -136.73 110.19
C LYS A 291 65.36 -138.08 110.66
N LYS A 292 64.09 -138.35 110.33
CA LYS A 292 63.48 -139.68 110.10
C LYS A 292 62.10 -139.50 109.46
N GLU A 293 61.77 -140.37 108.51
CA GLU A 293 60.45 -140.51 107.84
C GLU A 293 59.94 -139.29 107.04
N SER A 294 59.14 -139.43 105.97
CA SER A 294 58.97 -140.56 105.02
C SER A 294 58.45 -140.03 103.66
N LYS A 295 58.26 -140.89 102.64
CA LYS A 295 57.92 -140.49 101.25
C LYS A 295 56.41 -140.53 100.97
N ALA A 296 55.82 -139.43 100.48
CA ALA A 296 54.61 -139.36 99.62
C ALA A 296 54.54 -137.93 98.98
N LYS A 297 54.06 -137.60 97.76
CA LYS A 297 52.99 -138.09 96.85
C LYS A 297 51.57 -137.89 97.42
N GLU A 298 50.54 -137.37 96.74
CA GLU A 298 50.30 -136.75 95.40
C GLU A 298 48.97 -135.93 95.49
N LYS A 299 48.42 -135.18 94.52
CA LYS A 299 48.72 -134.96 93.08
C LYS A 299 48.72 -133.43 92.71
N ASP A 300 47.93 -132.76 91.85
CA ASP A 300 46.84 -133.02 90.86
C ASP A 300 46.89 -132.02 89.66
N PHE A 301 46.09 -132.25 88.61
CA PHE A 301 46.04 -131.56 87.28
C PHE A 301 44.83 -130.55 87.17
N ASP A 302 44.54 -129.75 86.14
CA ASP A 302 44.56 -129.96 84.67
C ASP A 302 44.12 -128.70 83.83
N PHE A 303 44.21 -128.82 82.49
CA PHE A 303 43.36 -128.22 81.42
C PHE A 303 43.34 -126.68 81.12
N GLU A 304 42.92 -126.22 79.92
CA GLU A 304 43.48 -126.42 78.56
C GLU A 304 43.12 -125.19 77.66
N THR A 305 43.75 -125.09 76.47
CA THR A 305 43.61 -124.01 75.48
C THR A 305 42.29 -124.01 74.71
N GLN A 306 41.49 -122.93 74.78
CA GLN A 306 40.47 -122.60 73.75
C GLN A 306 39.91 -121.16 73.89
N ASN A 307 40.13 -120.29 72.90
CA ASN A 307 39.24 -119.16 72.51
C ASN A 307 39.84 -118.30 71.37
N THR A 308 39.60 -118.68 70.10
CA THR A 308 39.98 -117.88 68.91
C THR A 308 38.95 -118.00 67.78
N TYR A 309 37.66 -117.77 68.07
CA TYR A 309 36.60 -117.79 67.04
C TYR A 309 35.75 -116.51 66.98
N ASP A 310 35.49 -115.84 68.10
CA ASP A 310 34.52 -114.72 68.14
C ASP A 310 35.02 -113.43 67.47
N GLU A 311 36.32 -113.13 67.57
CA GLU A 311 36.92 -111.89 67.05
C GLU A 311 36.75 -111.68 65.54
N VAL A 312 36.49 -112.74 64.76
CA VAL A 312 36.40 -112.66 63.29
C VAL A 312 35.00 -112.20 62.85
N LEU A 313 33.95 -112.51 63.62
CA LEU A 313 32.57 -112.20 63.28
C LEU A 313 32.21 -110.73 63.51
N GLU A 314 32.62 -110.15 64.64
CA GLU A 314 32.35 -108.73 64.94
C GLU A 314 33.00 -107.78 63.92
N LYS A 315 34.26 -108.05 63.54
CA LYS A 315 35.02 -107.21 62.60
C LYS A 315 34.32 -107.09 61.25
N GLN A 316 33.75 -108.20 60.73
CA GLN A 316 32.96 -108.19 59.48
C GLN A 316 31.64 -107.41 59.60
N MET A 317 31.00 -107.38 60.77
CA MET A 317 29.75 -106.65 60.98
C MET A 317 29.98 -105.14 61.11
N ILE A 318 31.08 -104.74 61.76
CA ILE A 318 31.52 -103.33 61.85
C ILE A 318 31.90 -102.80 60.46
N GLU A 319 32.63 -103.59 59.66
CA GLU A 319 33.05 -103.20 58.31
C GLU A 319 31.84 -103.01 57.37
N LYS A 320 30.83 -103.90 57.43
CA LYS A 320 29.57 -103.73 56.69
C LYS A 320 28.86 -102.41 57.03
N LYS A 321 28.73 -102.08 58.33
CA LYS A 321 28.13 -100.80 58.76
C LYS A 321 28.89 -99.58 58.24
N LYS A 322 30.23 -99.55 58.37
CA LYS A 322 31.06 -98.46 57.81
C LYS A 322 30.89 -98.32 56.29
N ARG A 323 30.76 -99.45 55.57
CA ARG A 323 30.57 -99.48 54.11
C ARG A 323 29.16 -99.05 53.67
N GLN A 324 28.16 -99.08 54.56
CA GLN A 324 26.85 -98.46 54.33
C GLN A 324 26.91 -96.94 54.58
N GLN A 325 27.43 -96.52 55.74
CA GLN A 325 27.60 -95.10 56.08
C GLN A 325 28.42 -94.33 55.03
N TRP A 326 29.47 -94.94 54.46
CA TRP A 326 30.27 -94.33 53.39
C TRP A 326 29.51 -94.22 52.06
N LYS A 327 28.60 -95.17 51.75
CA LYS A 327 27.69 -95.06 50.61
C LYS A 327 26.66 -93.96 50.82
N GLU A 328 26.06 -93.89 52.00
CA GLU A 328 25.08 -92.86 52.37
C GLU A 328 25.70 -91.46 52.31
N MET A 329 26.91 -91.29 52.86
CA MET A 329 27.69 -90.05 52.75
C MET A 329 27.98 -89.69 51.30
N ASN A 330 28.48 -90.61 50.47
CA ASN A 330 28.73 -90.32 49.05
C ASN A 330 27.45 -90.02 48.27
N CYS A 331 26.32 -90.68 48.58
CA CYS A 331 25.02 -90.34 48.02
C CYS A 331 24.57 -88.92 48.40
N PHE A 332 24.80 -88.50 49.64
CA PHE A 332 24.51 -87.14 50.10
C PHE A 332 25.42 -86.10 49.42
N MET A 333 26.73 -86.35 49.34
CA MET A 333 27.68 -85.47 48.66
C MET A 333 27.32 -85.31 47.17
N ASN A 334 27.07 -86.41 46.46
CA ASN A 334 26.60 -86.40 45.07
C ASN A 334 25.25 -85.68 44.88
N TYR A 335 24.38 -85.65 45.90
CA TYR A 335 23.13 -84.89 45.90
C TYR A 335 23.38 -83.39 46.11
N THR A 336 24.28 -83.01 47.04
CA THR A 336 24.68 -81.60 47.24
C THR A 336 25.40 -81.02 46.02
N GLU A 337 26.25 -81.80 45.34
CA GLU A 337 26.91 -81.39 44.10
C GLU A 337 25.90 -81.18 42.97
N LYS A 338 24.97 -82.12 42.76
CA LYS A 338 23.90 -81.99 41.76
C LYS A 338 22.99 -80.79 42.02
N THR A 339 22.58 -80.56 43.27
CA THR A 339 21.72 -79.43 43.62
C THR A 339 22.47 -78.09 43.56
N HIS A 340 23.78 -78.06 43.82
CA HIS A 340 24.61 -76.87 43.57
C HIS A 340 24.75 -76.58 42.07
N HIS A 341 25.02 -77.59 41.23
CA HIS A 341 25.05 -77.43 39.77
C HIS A 341 23.71 -76.97 39.19
N GLN A 342 22.59 -77.49 39.68
CA GLN A 342 21.25 -77.02 39.29
C GLN A 342 21.01 -75.55 39.68
N LYS A 343 21.43 -75.12 40.88
CA LYS A 343 21.38 -73.70 41.27
C LYS A 343 22.23 -72.83 40.32
N LEU A 344 23.47 -73.24 40.05
CA LEU A 344 24.38 -72.51 39.16
C LEU A 344 23.85 -72.41 37.70
N GLN A 345 23.11 -73.41 37.23
CA GLN A 345 22.43 -73.36 35.93
C GLN A 345 21.24 -72.40 35.96
N ASN A 346 20.40 -72.45 37.00
CA ASN A 346 19.27 -71.55 37.18
C ASN A 346 19.71 -70.08 37.35
N GLU A 347 20.80 -69.84 38.08
CA GLU A 347 21.43 -68.53 38.27
C GLU A 347 21.87 -67.94 36.92
N LYS A 348 22.53 -68.73 36.06
CA LYS A 348 22.93 -68.29 34.70
C LYS A 348 21.74 -67.96 33.81
N ILE A 349 20.70 -68.79 33.81
CA ILE A 349 19.46 -68.52 33.03
C ILE A 349 18.78 -67.24 33.53
N PHE A 350 18.83 -66.96 34.84
CA PHE A 350 18.30 -65.74 35.44
C PHE A 350 19.16 -64.51 35.10
N GLU A 351 20.49 -64.62 35.13
CA GLU A 351 21.42 -63.58 34.66
C GLU A 351 21.21 -63.26 33.17
N GLU A 352 21.05 -64.27 32.31
CA GLU A 352 20.76 -64.11 30.88
C GLU A 352 19.44 -63.36 30.66
N HIS A 353 18.37 -63.71 31.40
CA HIS A 353 17.10 -62.96 31.36
C HIS A 353 17.24 -61.52 31.84
N ILE A 354 17.98 -61.24 32.93
CA ILE A 354 18.25 -59.87 33.39
C ILE A 354 19.01 -59.08 32.32
N ILE A 355 20.03 -59.68 31.71
CA ILE A 355 20.82 -59.06 30.64
C ILE A 355 19.94 -58.76 29.42
N GLU A 356 19.00 -59.64 29.07
CA GLU A 356 18.00 -59.36 28.03
C GLU A 356 17.06 -58.21 28.40
N GLU A 357 16.53 -58.16 29.62
CA GLU A 357 15.64 -57.08 30.05
C GLU A 357 16.37 -55.73 30.08
N VAL A 358 17.61 -55.68 30.57
CA VAL A 358 18.44 -54.48 30.53
C VAL A 358 18.70 -54.04 29.08
N LYS A 359 19.02 -54.95 28.16
CA LYS A 359 19.13 -54.65 26.71
C LYS A 359 17.82 -54.08 26.15
N LYS A 360 16.67 -54.72 26.43
CA LYS A 360 15.32 -54.26 26.02
C LYS A 360 14.99 -52.88 26.59
N GLN A 361 15.43 -52.56 27.81
CA GLN A 361 15.27 -51.22 28.42
C GLN A 361 16.19 -50.17 27.79
N MET A 362 17.44 -50.51 27.44
CA MET A 362 18.35 -49.57 26.77
C MET A 362 17.86 -49.22 25.37
N ILE A 363 17.44 -50.21 24.56
CA ILE A 363 16.84 -49.97 23.23
C ILE A 363 15.64 -49.01 23.33
N LYS A 364 14.75 -49.20 24.32
CA LYS A 364 13.62 -48.28 24.57
C LYS A 364 14.06 -46.86 24.98
N LYS A 365 15.18 -46.71 25.69
CA LYS A 365 15.76 -45.39 26.02
C LYS A 365 16.37 -44.72 24.79
N ASP A 366 17.09 -45.48 23.95
CA ASP A 366 17.71 -44.98 22.73
C ASP A 366 16.66 -44.58 21.68
N GLU A 367 15.61 -45.39 21.49
CA GLU A 367 14.44 -45.01 20.69
C GLU A 367 13.81 -43.71 21.17
N ARG A 368 13.61 -43.55 22.49
CA ARG A 368 13.04 -42.32 23.06
C ARG A 368 13.97 -41.12 22.81
N MET A 369 15.27 -41.31 22.96
CA MET A 369 16.28 -40.28 22.69
C MET A 369 16.33 -39.89 21.20
N GLN A 370 16.20 -40.85 20.28
CA GLN A 370 16.10 -40.60 18.84
C GLN A 370 14.82 -39.83 18.51
N LYS A 371 13.66 -40.29 19.00
CA LYS A 371 12.37 -39.61 18.83
C LYS A 371 12.39 -38.17 19.36
N GLU A 372 13.07 -37.92 20.48
CA GLU A 372 13.28 -36.57 21.03
C GLU A 372 14.24 -35.71 20.18
N LYS A 373 15.35 -36.28 19.69
CA LYS A 373 16.28 -35.61 18.76
C LYS A 373 15.59 -35.23 17.46
N ASP A 374 14.77 -36.12 16.89
CA ASP A 374 14.01 -35.87 15.67
C ASP A 374 12.90 -34.83 15.89
N ALA A 375 12.22 -34.83 17.04
CA ALA A 375 11.26 -33.80 17.40
C ALA A 375 11.93 -32.42 17.54
N LYS A 376 13.09 -32.35 18.21
CA LYS A 376 13.90 -31.12 18.33
C LYS A 376 14.42 -30.65 16.97
N LYS A 377 14.82 -31.57 16.09
CA LYS A 377 15.24 -31.24 14.71
C LYS A 377 14.09 -30.69 13.87
N LYS A 378 12.92 -31.35 13.86
CA LYS A 378 11.72 -30.87 13.16
C LYS A 378 11.30 -29.49 13.65
N LEU A 379 11.26 -29.27 14.96
CA LEU A 379 10.96 -27.97 15.57
C LEU A 379 11.97 -26.89 15.13
N MET A 380 13.27 -27.20 15.08
CA MET A 380 14.29 -26.29 14.58
C MET A 380 14.12 -26.01 13.08
N ASP A 381 13.87 -27.02 12.27
CA ASP A 381 13.61 -26.88 10.83
C ASP A 381 12.38 -26.00 10.57
N ASP A 382 11.31 -26.14 11.36
CA ASP A 382 10.09 -25.33 11.24
C ASP A 382 10.29 -23.89 11.73
N VAL A 383 11.01 -23.67 12.84
CA VAL A 383 11.43 -22.33 13.27
C VAL A 383 12.28 -21.65 12.19
N LEU A 384 13.20 -22.39 11.56
CA LEU A 384 14.02 -21.87 10.45
C LEU A 384 13.21 -21.59 9.18
N LYS A 385 12.21 -22.42 8.83
CA LYS A 385 11.27 -22.16 7.72
C LYS A 385 10.47 -20.89 7.98
N THR A 386 9.82 -20.78 9.15
CA THR A 386 9.06 -19.58 9.50
C THR A 386 9.94 -18.33 9.53
N ARG A 387 11.21 -18.46 9.94
CA ARG A 387 12.14 -17.33 9.94
C ARG A 387 12.59 -16.92 8.54
N ARG A 388 12.73 -17.85 7.59
CA ARG A 388 12.96 -17.53 6.16
C ARG A 388 11.75 -16.78 5.59
N ILE A 389 10.54 -17.33 5.77
CA ILE A 389 9.29 -16.71 5.33
C ILE A 389 9.16 -15.27 5.84
N GLN A 390 9.36 -15.03 7.14
CA GLN A 390 9.37 -13.66 7.72
C GLN A 390 10.40 -12.71 7.10
N VAL A 391 11.57 -13.23 6.70
CA VAL A 391 12.64 -12.44 6.06
C VAL A 391 12.28 -12.15 4.61
N ASP A 392 11.72 -13.12 3.89
CA ASP A 392 11.33 -13.00 2.49
C ASP A 392 10.10 -12.09 2.33
N GLU A 393 9.08 -12.24 3.18
CA GLU A 393 7.94 -11.30 3.33
C GLU A 393 8.44 -9.88 3.57
N LYS A 394 9.37 -9.69 4.52
CA LYS A 394 9.94 -8.38 4.83
C LYS A 394 10.74 -7.81 3.64
N GLN A 395 11.44 -8.65 2.87
CA GLN A 395 12.10 -8.22 1.64
C GLN A 395 11.10 -7.82 0.54
N MET A 396 9.99 -8.55 0.38
CA MET A 396 8.94 -8.22 -0.59
C MET A 396 8.25 -6.90 -0.24
N LEU A 397 7.85 -6.71 1.03
CA LEU A 397 7.30 -5.45 1.53
C LEU A 397 8.27 -4.26 1.39
N LEU A 398 9.59 -4.49 1.44
CA LEU A 398 10.60 -3.46 1.16
C LEU A 398 10.71 -3.16 -0.34
N LYS A 399 10.65 -4.18 -1.21
CA LYS A 399 10.62 -4.01 -2.67
C LYS A 399 9.38 -3.23 -3.11
N GLU A 400 8.19 -3.62 -2.64
CA GLU A 400 6.92 -2.93 -2.91
C GLU A 400 6.98 -1.45 -2.49
N LYS A 401 7.44 -1.17 -1.27
CA LYS A 401 7.61 0.22 -0.78
C LYS A 401 8.65 1.01 -1.56
N SER A 402 9.66 0.35 -2.14
CA SER A 402 10.62 1.02 -3.03
C SER A 402 10.03 1.31 -4.41
N ALA A 403 9.18 0.42 -4.94
CA ALA A 403 8.46 0.62 -6.19
C ALA A 403 7.39 1.72 -6.06
N GLN A 404 6.62 1.72 -4.98
CA GLN A 404 5.64 2.78 -4.66
C GLN A 404 6.31 4.15 -4.64
N LYS A 405 7.42 4.31 -3.90
CA LYS A 405 8.21 5.55 -3.86
C LYS A 405 8.79 5.96 -5.22
N LEU A 406 9.10 5.00 -6.09
CA LEU A 406 9.56 5.30 -7.45
C LEU A 406 8.42 5.85 -8.31
N VAL A 407 7.20 5.30 -8.19
CA VAL A 407 6.00 5.80 -8.88
C VAL A 407 5.60 7.18 -8.35
N GLU A 408 5.52 7.34 -7.03
CA GLU A 408 5.28 8.64 -6.36
C GLU A 408 6.27 9.72 -6.86
N ARG A 409 7.56 9.37 -6.93
CA ARG A 409 8.59 10.28 -7.46
C ARG A 409 8.36 10.63 -8.93
N GLN A 410 8.05 9.65 -9.78
CA GLN A 410 7.77 9.89 -11.21
C GLN A 410 6.54 10.77 -11.42
N GLU A 411 5.51 10.62 -10.58
CA GLU A 411 4.32 11.47 -10.59
C GLU A 411 4.65 12.90 -10.15
N ILE A 412 5.42 13.07 -9.08
CA ILE A 412 5.93 14.37 -8.63
C ILE A 412 6.79 15.04 -9.71
N GLU A 413 7.66 14.29 -10.39
CA GLU A 413 8.52 14.82 -11.46
C GLU A 413 7.69 15.31 -12.67
N LYS A 414 6.67 14.54 -13.10
CA LYS A 414 5.70 14.98 -14.13
C LYS A 414 4.94 16.24 -13.70
N ASN A 415 4.39 16.26 -12.49
CA ASN A 415 3.66 17.43 -11.96
C ASN A 415 4.54 18.68 -11.90
N ILE A 416 5.83 18.53 -11.61
CA ILE A 416 6.83 19.61 -11.64
C ILE A 416 7.10 20.08 -13.09
N GLU A 417 7.13 19.17 -14.07
CA GLU A 417 7.31 19.50 -15.49
C GLU A 417 6.08 20.22 -16.08
N GLU A 418 4.87 19.72 -15.82
CA GLU A 418 3.62 20.39 -16.20
C GLU A 418 3.51 21.78 -15.59
N TYR A 419 3.86 21.94 -14.30
CA TYR A 419 3.89 23.24 -13.64
C TYR A 419 4.92 24.20 -14.27
N LYS A 420 6.13 23.71 -14.61
CA LYS A 420 7.14 24.50 -15.32
C LYS A 420 6.61 24.97 -16.69
N MET A 421 5.96 24.09 -17.45
CA MET A 421 5.41 24.42 -18.77
C MET A 421 4.28 25.46 -18.67
N LEU A 422 3.31 25.26 -17.78
CA LEU A 422 2.23 26.22 -17.53
C LEU A 422 2.75 27.58 -17.04
N ASN A 423 3.78 27.59 -16.19
CA ASN A 423 4.41 28.83 -15.73
C ASN A 423 5.18 29.54 -16.86
N ASN A 424 5.91 28.80 -17.69
CA ASN A 424 6.58 29.34 -18.88
C ASN A 424 5.57 29.96 -19.85
N GLU A 425 4.43 29.33 -20.10
CA GLU A 425 3.36 29.92 -20.91
C GLU A 425 2.82 31.22 -20.31
N ARG A 426 2.56 31.26 -19.00
CA ARG A 426 2.09 32.47 -18.31
C ARG A 426 3.10 33.61 -18.45
N LEU A 427 4.39 33.32 -18.27
CA LEU A 427 5.48 34.28 -18.47
C LEU A 427 5.59 34.75 -19.93
N VAL A 428 5.36 33.88 -20.91
CA VAL A 428 5.34 34.25 -22.34
C VAL A 428 4.11 35.09 -22.69
N ARG A 429 2.94 34.78 -22.12
CA ARG A 429 1.71 35.59 -22.28
C ARG A 429 1.90 37.00 -21.71
N ALA A 430 2.31 37.11 -20.46
CA ALA A 430 2.60 38.41 -19.81
C ALA A 430 3.67 39.21 -20.57
N LYS A 431 4.73 38.56 -21.09
CA LYS A 431 5.73 39.22 -21.95
C LYS A 431 5.17 39.71 -23.28
N LYS A 432 4.19 39.01 -23.88
CA LYS A 432 3.50 39.46 -25.10
C LYS A 432 2.54 40.61 -24.82
N GLU A 433 1.79 40.55 -23.72
CA GLU A 433 0.86 41.59 -23.27
C GLU A 433 1.60 42.89 -22.93
N ASN A 434 2.67 42.82 -22.12
CA ASN A 434 3.51 43.97 -21.80
C ASN A 434 4.15 44.59 -23.06
N LYS A 435 4.52 43.76 -24.06
CA LYS A 435 5.02 44.26 -25.36
C LYS A 435 3.94 44.96 -26.18
N LYS A 436 2.70 44.45 -26.21
CA LYS A 436 1.58 45.14 -26.87
C LYS A 436 1.36 46.51 -26.23
N TYR A 437 1.17 46.53 -24.90
CA TYR A 437 0.97 47.75 -24.12
C TYR A 437 2.11 48.78 -24.33
N GLN A 438 3.36 48.33 -24.43
CA GLN A 438 4.49 49.20 -24.78
C GLN A 438 4.36 49.81 -26.19
N MET A 439 3.94 49.05 -27.20
CA MET A 439 3.70 49.57 -28.55
C MET A 439 2.50 50.52 -28.58
N ASP A 440 1.42 50.19 -27.88
CA ASP A 440 0.21 51.01 -27.80
C ASP A 440 0.51 52.39 -27.17
N LEU A 441 1.33 52.43 -26.10
CA LEU A 441 1.85 53.67 -25.52
C LEU A 441 2.75 54.46 -26.49
N LEU A 442 3.59 53.78 -27.28
CA LEU A 442 4.42 54.46 -28.30
C LEU A 442 3.56 55.08 -29.40
N HIS A 443 2.56 54.37 -29.90
CA HIS A 443 1.60 54.90 -30.88
C HIS A 443 0.80 56.09 -30.33
N GLN A 444 0.41 56.09 -29.05
CA GLN A 444 -0.23 57.24 -28.39
C GLN A 444 0.71 58.46 -28.35
N ILE A 445 1.98 58.27 -27.97
CA ILE A 445 3.00 59.33 -27.94
C ILE A 445 3.28 59.88 -29.36
N GLU A 446 3.32 59.02 -30.38
CA GLU A 446 3.50 59.43 -31.78
C GLU A 446 2.27 60.16 -32.33
N PHE A 447 1.06 59.72 -32.01
CA PHE A 447 -0.17 60.42 -32.37
C PHE A 447 -0.25 61.81 -31.72
N GLU A 448 0.11 61.94 -30.43
CA GLU A 448 0.21 63.23 -29.77
C GLU A 448 1.24 64.17 -30.43
N LYS A 449 2.42 63.65 -30.82
CA LYS A 449 3.43 64.44 -31.54
C LYS A 449 2.91 64.91 -32.89
N GLN A 450 2.35 64.01 -33.71
CA GLN A 450 1.77 64.36 -35.00
C GLN A 450 0.61 65.36 -34.87
N LYS A 451 -0.18 65.28 -33.80
CA LYS A 451 -1.21 66.28 -33.50
C LYS A 451 -0.56 67.64 -33.19
N LYS A 452 0.35 67.70 -32.22
CA LYS A 452 1.07 68.94 -31.85
C LYS A 452 1.81 69.58 -33.04
N GLU A 453 2.36 68.77 -33.95
CA GLU A 453 2.96 69.23 -35.20
C GLU A 453 1.93 69.83 -36.17
N LYS A 454 0.75 69.21 -36.32
CA LYS A 454 -0.37 69.77 -37.11
C LYS A 454 -0.88 71.06 -36.51
N ASP A 455 -1.16 71.09 -35.20
CA ASP A 455 -1.61 72.27 -34.46
C ASP A 455 -0.63 73.46 -34.68
N VAL A 456 0.69 73.20 -34.67
CA VAL A 456 1.74 74.21 -34.95
C VAL A 456 1.81 74.61 -36.43
N ILE A 457 1.51 73.70 -37.37
CA ILE A 457 1.44 74.02 -38.81
C ILE A 457 0.18 74.85 -39.12
N GLU A 458 -0.93 74.57 -38.47
CA GLU A 458 -2.21 75.27 -38.65
C GLU A 458 -2.12 76.68 -38.06
N ALA A 459 -1.63 76.85 -36.83
CA ALA A 459 -1.35 78.18 -36.26
C ALA A 459 -0.38 79.02 -37.12
N LYS A 460 0.59 78.39 -37.80
CA LYS A 460 1.48 79.07 -38.77
C LYS A 460 0.76 79.51 -40.05
N LYS A 461 -0.22 78.74 -40.54
CA LYS A 461 -1.07 79.13 -41.68
C LYS A 461 -1.99 80.28 -41.28
N GLU A 462 -2.70 80.17 -40.17
CA GLU A 462 -3.57 81.22 -39.63
C GLU A 462 -2.82 82.55 -39.47
N PHE A 463 -1.58 82.52 -38.94
CA PHE A 463 -0.73 83.70 -38.84
C PHE A 463 -0.29 84.26 -40.21
N GLN A 464 -0.04 83.41 -41.21
CA GLN A 464 0.25 83.86 -42.58
C GLN A 464 -0.99 84.46 -43.25
N ASP A 465 -2.16 83.86 -43.07
CA ASP A 465 -3.43 84.33 -43.63
C ASP A 465 -3.93 85.61 -42.94
N MET A 466 -3.66 85.77 -41.64
CA MET A 466 -3.79 87.03 -40.91
C MET A 466 -2.89 88.11 -41.54
N GLN A 467 -1.58 87.86 -41.67
CA GLN A 467 -0.68 88.81 -42.34
C GLN A 467 -1.08 89.12 -43.79
N ASN A 468 -1.63 88.15 -44.52
CA ASN A 468 -2.08 88.35 -45.89
C ASN A 468 -3.37 89.18 -45.95
N SER A 469 -4.27 89.00 -44.97
CA SER A 469 -5.45 89.83 -44.76
C SER A 469 -5.07 91.27 -44.40
N ASP A 470 -4.10 91.45 -43.50
CA ASP A 470 -3.54 92.77 -43.16
C ASP A 470 -2.91 93.43 -44.39
N LYS A 471 -2.08 92.72 -45.15
CA LYS A 471 -1.49 93.22 -46.41
C LYS A 471 -2.57 93.60 -47.43
N GLN A 472 -3.70 92.90 -47.48
CA GLN A 472 -4.85 93.28 -48.32
C GLN A 472 -5.59 94.51 -47.76
N TYR A 473 -5.73 94.63 -46.43
CA TYR A 473 -6.30 95.80 -45.78
C TYR A 473 -5.44 97.05 -46.03
N TYR A 474 -4.12 96.99 -45.79
CA TYR A 474 -3.19 98.08 -46.10
C TYR A 474 -3.17 98.44 -47.59
N LYS A 475 -3.29 97.47 -48.50
CA LYS A 475 -3.46 97.77 -49.95
C LYS A 475 -4.77 98.49 -50.25
N LYS A 476 -5.88 98.10 -49.62
CA LYS A 476 -7.16 98.81 -49.74
C LYS A 476 -7.05 100.22 -49.17
N LEU A 477 -6.46 100.37 -47.98
CA LEU A 477 -6.21 101.67 -47.34
C LEU A 477 -5.35 102.59 -48.22
N LEU A 478 -4.30 102.07 -48.85
CA LEU A 478 -3.48 102.80 -49.84
C LEU A 478 -4.29 103.20 -51.09
N VAL A 479 -5.20 102.36 -51.56
CA VAL A 479 -6.11 102.71 -52.67
C VAL A 479 -7.15 103.76 -52.25
N GLU A 480 -7.64 103.74 -51.01
CA GLU A 480 -8.52 104.77 -50.46
C GLU A 480 -7.77 106.11 -50.28
N LEU A 481 -6.53 106.08 -49.74
CA LEU A 481 -5.67 107.25 -49.61
C LEU A 481 -5.29 107.85 -50.97
N ASN A 482 -4.90 107.03 -51.94
CA ASN A 482 -4.60 107.51 -53.31
C ASN A 482 -5.86 108.06 -54.04
N LYS A 483 -7.08 107.75 -53.59
CA LYS A 483 -8.31 108.45 -54.03
C LYS A 483 -8.45 109.79 -53.29
N MET A 484 -8.23 109.81 -51.98
CA MET A 484 -8.26 111.02 -51.14
C MET A 484 -7.21 112.07 -51.58
N ASP A 485 -6.10 111.65 -52.19
CA ASP A 485 -5.09 112.56 -52.76
C ASP A 485 -5.58 113.36 -53.99
N SER A 486 -6.78 113.06 -54.52
CA SER A 486 -7.49 113.97 -55.43
C SER A 486 -8.26 115.09 -54.70
N SER A 487 -8.30 115.08 -53.36
CA SER A 487 -9.11 115.96 -52.53
C SER A 487 -8.51 116.31 -51.14
N LYS A 488 -7.42 117.09 -51.13
CA LYS A 488 -6.96 117.96 -50.01
C LYS A 488 -6.80 117.31 -48.62
N LEU A 489 -5.56 116.91 -48.28
CA LEU A 489 -5.11 116.72 -46.90
C LEU A 489 -5.09 118.04 -46.09
N PRO A 490 -5.47 117.97 -44.81
CA PRO A 490 -4.75 118.67 -43.74
C PRO A 490 -4.24 117.70 -42.65
N LEU A 491 -3.19 118.10 -41.93
CA LEU A 491 -2.58 117.32 -40.85
C LEU A 491 -3.47 117.27 -39.59
N THR A 492 -3.38 116.21 -38.77
CA THR A 492 -2.78 116.22 -37.41
C THR A 492 -3.01 114.91 -36.63
N VAL A 493 -2.38 114.81 -35.44
CA VAL A 493 -2.69 113.93 -34.29
C VAL A 493 -1.96 112.56 -34.20
N LEU A 494 -0.99 112.53 -33.27
CA LEU A 494 -0.34 111.40 -32.57
C LEU A 494 -1.36 110.66 -31.63
N PRO A 495 -1.12 109.43 -31.08
CA PRO A 495 0.12 109.10 -30.35
C PRO A 495 0.55 107.62 -30.16
N CYS A 496 1.67 107.47 -29.45
CA CYS A 496 2.07 106.39 -28.52
C CYS A 496 1.73 104.92 -28.78
N ILE A 497 2.79 104.11 -28.91
CA ILE A 497 2.80 102.69 -28.48
C ILE A 497 3.86 102.55 -27.38
N HIS A 498 3.49 101.94 -26.24
CA HIS A 498 4.43 101.60 -25.18
C HIS A 498 5.15 100.28 -25.49
N SER A 499 6.48 100.25 -25.39
CA SER A 499 7.24 99.00 -25.35
C SER A 499 7.15 98.36 -23.97
N LYS A 500 6.55 97.17 -23.91
CA LYS A 500 6.69 96.22 -22.79
C LYS A 500 6.98 94.84 -23.36
N ASN A 501 8.25 94.53 -23.54
CA ASN A 501 8.68 93.18 -23.84
C ASN A 501 8.93 92.44 -22.51
N CYS A 502 8.36 91.25 -22.39
CA CYS A 502 8.91 90.15 -21.61
C CYS A 502 9.60 89.17 -22.57
#